data_AF-A0A6N2UAJ6-F1
#
_entry.id   AF-A0A6N2UAJ6-F1
#
_cell.length_a   1.000
_cell.length_b   1.000
_cell.length_c   1.000
_cell.angle_alpha   90.00
_cell.angle_beta   90.00
_cell.angle_gamma   90.00
#
_symmetry.space_group_name_H-M   'P 1'
#
loop_
_entity.id
_entity.type
_entity.pdbx_description
1 polymer ?
#
loop_
_entity_poly.entity_id
_entity_poly.type
_entity_poly.pdbx_seq_one_letter_code
_entity_poly.pdbx_strand_id
1 'polypeptide(L)'
;MRTQRVYSSQEYHSGYGAGDGDTERYEYLCPCGNGRVIEEHDNIPGFREHDVWLQCPECSKKYRLDASGSVRNWQLVKLSHKIN
;
A
#
# COMPACT_ATOMS: atom_id res chain seq x y z
N MET A 1 -8.54 6.32 7.35
CA MET A 1 -7.63 6.08 8.49
C MET A 1 -6.35 5.41 8.03
N ARG A 2 -5.21 5.77 8.65
CA ARG A 2 -3.92 5.08 8.52
C ARG A 2 -3.75 4.13 9.71
N THR A 3 -3.08 3.00 9.51
CA THR A 3 -2.75 2.05 10.58
C THR A 3 -1.26 2.06 10.88
N GLN A 4 -0.86 1.39 11.98
CA GLN A 4 0.53 1.35 12.42
C GLN A 4 1.40 0.56 11.42
N ARG A 5 2.51 1.15 10.99
CA ARG A 5 3.56 0.45 10.23
C ARG A 5 4.30 -0.52 11.14
N VAL A 6 4.51 -1.74 10.68
CA VAL A 6 5.20 -2.82 11.43
C VAL A 6 6.38 -3.42 10.68
N TYR A 7 6.50 -3.14 9.38
CA TYR A 7 7.62 -3.56 8.56
C TYR A 7 7.96 -2.47 7.53
N SER A 8 9.25 -2.38 7.22
CA SER A 8 9.77 -1.56 6.12
C SER A 8 11.05 -2.20 5.56
N SER A 9 11.15 -2.31 4.24
CA SER A 9 12.40 -2.57 3.52
C SER A 9 12.55 -1.63 2.34
N GLN A 10 13.80 -1.38 1.97
CA GLN A 10 14.21 -0.64 0.79
C GLN A 10 15.43 -1.35 0.20
N GLU A 11 15.39 -1.67 -1.08
CA GLU A 11 16.43 -2.43 -1.77
C GLU A 11 16.87 -1.68 -3.02
N TYR A 12 18.17 -1.40 -3.10
CA TYR A 12 18.76 -0.73 -4.26
C TYR A 12 18.70 -1.62 -5.50
N HIS A 13 18.44 -1.01 -6.66
CA HIS A 13 18.51 -1.68 -7.96
C HIS A 13 19.22 -0.77 -8.98
N SER A 14 20.20 -1.33 -9.71
CA SER A 14 20.98 -0.59 -10.72
C SER A 14 20.19 -0.19 -11.97
N GLY A 15 18.93 -0.62 -12.05
CA GLY A 15 18.03 -0.37 -13.17
C GLY A 15 18.31 -1.23 -14.40
N TYR A 16 17.53 -0.97 -15.46
CA TYR A 16 17.59 -1.68 -16.74
C TYR A 16 17.99 -0.76 -17.91
N GLY A 17 18.81 0.25 -17.63
CA GLY A 17 19.36 1.18 -18.63
C GLY A 17 18.81 2.61 -18.58
N ALA A 18 17.69 2.85 -17.90
CA ALA A 18 17.10 4.19 -17.74
C ALA A 18 17.59 4.96 -16.48
N GLY A 19 18.41 4.31 -15.66
CA GLY A 19 18.92 4.83 -14.38
C GLY A 19 18.64 3.87 -13.23
N ASP A 20 19.33 4.09 -12.11
CA ASP A 20 19.17 3.35 -10.87
C ASP A 20 18.00 3.86 -10.03
N GLY A 21 17.58 3.04 -9.07
CA GLY A 21 16.50 3.35 -8.14
C GLY A 21 16.44 2.33 -7.02
N ASP A 22 15.26 2.18 -6.42
CA ASP A 22 15.02 1.18 -5.39
C ASP A 22 13.62 0.58 -5.49
N THR A 23 13.46 -0.55 -4.84
CA THR A 23 12.15 -1.09 -4.49
C THR A 23 11.93 -0.89 -2.99
N GLU A 24 10.71 -0.52 -2.61
CA GLU A 24 10.33 -0.34 -1.22
C GLU A 24 9.12 -1.22 -0.90
N ARG A 25 9.09 -1.75 0.32
CA ARG A 25 7.94 -2.49 0.84
C ARG A 25 7.63 -2.10 2.27
N TYR A 26 6.40 -1.68 2.51
CA TYR A 26 5.88 -1.36 3.84
C TYR A 26 4.71 -2.27 4.18
N GLU A 27 4.70 -2.77 5.41
CA GLU A 27 3.51 -3.42 5.95
C GLU A 27 2.96 -2.65 7.13
N TYR A 28 1.64 -2.54 7.17
CA TYR A 28 0.90 -1.91 8.24
C TYR A 28 -0.09 -2.91 8.83
N LEU A 29 -0.36 -2.80 10.12
CA LEU A 29 -1.39 -3.62 10.77
C LEU A 29 -2.74 -3.41 10.09
N CYS A 30 -3.49 -4.49 9.87
CA CYS A 30 -4.91 -4.37 9.58
C CYS A 30 -5.64 -3.76 10.80
N PRO A 31 -6.72 -2.96 10.62
CA PRO A 31 -7.47 -2.41 11.75
C PRO A 31 -7.99 -3.46 12.75
N CYS A 32 -8.22 -4.71 12.31
CA CYS A 32 -8.65 -5.80 13.19
C CYS A 32 -7.50 -6.59 13.83
N GLY A 33 -6.24 -6.26 13.53
CA GLY A 33 -5.04 -6.97 13.99
C GLY A 33 -4.71 -8.26 13.22
N ASN A 34 -5.69 -8.90 12.59
CA ASN A 34 -5.54 -10.23 11.94
C ASN A 34 -5.15 -10.17 10.46
N GLY A 35 -4.34 -9.19 10.07
CA GLY A 35 -3.90 -9.04 8.68
C GLY A 35 -2.97 -7.86 8.48
N ARG A 36 -2.75 -7.50 7.21
CA ARG A 36 -1.86 -6.40 6.82
C ARG A 36 -2.45 -5.52 5.72
N VAL A 37 -2.02 -4.27 5.68
CA VAL A 37 -2.02 -3.46 4.47
C VAL A 37 -0.60 -3.50 3.93
N ILE A 38 -0.43 -3.84 2.66
CA ILE A 38 0.87 -3.87 1.99
C ILE A 38 0.93 -2.68 1.05
N GLU A 39 2.05 -1.95 1.08
CA GLU A 39 2.37 -0.83 0.19
C GLU A 39 3.73 -1.12 -0.43
N GLU A 40 3.78 -1.16 -1.76
CA GLU A 40 5.00 -1.43 -2.53
C GLU A 40 5.26 -0.28 -3.50
N HIS A 41 6.53 0.07 -3.67
CA HIS A 41 6.97 1.07 -4.62
C HIS A 41 8.13 0.52 -5.44
N ASP A 42 8.01 0.60 -6.75
CA ASP A 42 9.14 0.52 -7.67
C ASP A 42 9.51 1.95 -8.07
N ASN A 43 10.64 2.44 -7.57
CA ASN A 43 11.18 3.76 -7.87
C ASN A 43 12.24 3.70 -8.98
N ILE A 44 12.39 2.57 -9.68
CA ILE A 44 13.33 2.41 -10.78
C ILE A 44 12.84 3.24 -11.98
N PRO A 45 13.70 4.08 -12.59
CA PRO A 45 13.37 4.79 -13.82
C PRO A 45 12.84 3.84 -14.91
N GLY A 46 11.66 4.16 -15.45
CA GLY A 46 10.98 3.33 -16.47
C GLY A 46 9.99 2.29 -15.94
N PHE A 47 9.99 2.01 -14.63
CA PHE A 47 9.14 0.99 -13.98
C PHE A 47 8.32 1.56 -12.82
N ARG A 48 8.05 2.88 -12.83
CA ARG A 48 7.41 3.59 -11.71
C ARG A 48 6.01 3.07 -11.40
N GLU A 49 5.94 2.03 -10.59
CA GLU A 49 4.74 1.34 -10.14
C GLU A 49 4.59 1.50 -8.64
N HIS A 50 3.35 1.75 -8.21
CA HIS A 50 3.02 1.97 -6.81
C HIS A 50 1.69 1.30 -6.51
N ASP A 51 1.73 0.32 -5.62
CA ASP A 51 0.56 -0.45 -5.27
C ASP A 51 0.33 -0.48 -3.77
N VAL A 52 -0.95 -0.49 -3.41
CA VAL A 52 -1.37 -0.66 -2.02
C VAL A 52 -2.61 -1.55 -1.97
N TRP A 53 -2.58 -2.57 -1.12
CA TRP A 53 -3.70 -3.50 -0.98
C TRP A 53 -3.88 -4.01 0.45
N LEU A 54 -5.12 -4.39 0.78
CA LEU A 54 -5.51 -4.90 2.09
C LEU A 54 -5.55 -6.43 2.07
N GLN A 55 -4.59 -7.08 2.74
CA GLN A 55 -4.57 -8.53 2.99
C GLN A 55 -5.30 -8.85 4.29
N CYS A 56 -6.62 -8.71 4.26
CA CYS A 56 -7.50 -9.18 5.33
C CYS A 56 -8.91 -9.44 4.79
N PRO A 57 -9.35 -10.70 4.66
CA PRO A 57 -10.66 -11.05 4.11
C PRO A 57 -11.84 -10.44 4.87
N GLU A 58 -11.71 -10.24 6.18
CA GLU A 58 -12.77 -9.68 7.01
C GLU A 58 -12.86 -8.16 6.91
N CYS A 59 -11.70 -7.49 6.81
CA CYS A 59 -11.68 -6.04 6.67
C CYS A 59 -11.91 -5.57 5.23
N SER A 60 -11.59 -6.37 4.21
CA SER A 60 -11.89 -6.03 2.81
C SER A 60 -13.40 -5.93 2.53
N LYS A 61 -14.23 -6.62 3.31
CA LYS A 61 -15.70 -6.49 3.28
C LYS A 61 -16.22 -5.18 3.91
N LYS A 62 -15.40 -4.50 4.72
CA LYS A 62 -15.80 -3.35 5.56
C LYS A 62 -15.10 -2.06 5.14
N TYR A 63 -13.95 -2.18 4.50
CA TYR A 63 -13.09 -1.06 4.13
C TYR A 63 -12.63 -1.22 2.69
N ARG A 64 -12.52 -0.10 1.99
CA ARG A 64 -11.72 0.02 0.76
C ARG A 64 -10.48 0.86 1.03
N LEU A 65 -9.45 0.65 0.22
CA LEU A 65 -8.35 1.60 0.13
C LEU A 65 -8.78 2.79 -0.72
N ASP A 66 -8.45 3.97 -0.21
CA ASP A 66 -8.53 5.22 -0.92
C ASP A 66 -7.10 5.70 -1.18
N ALA A 67 -6.62 5.51 -2.40
CA ALA A 67 -5.32 5.95 -2.87
C ALA A 67 -5.43 7.16 -3.83
N SER A 68 -6.53 7.91 -3.76
CA SER A 68 -6.74 9.11 -4.60
C SER A 68 -5.86 10.31 -4.22
N GLY A 69 -5.18 10.24 -3.07
CA GLY A 69 -4.18 11.21 -2.65
C GLY A 69 -2.85 11.06 -3.43
N SER A 70 -1.75 11.47 -2.81
CA SER A 70 -0.43 11.15 -3.35
C SER A 70 -0.13 9.65 -3.20
N VAL A 71 0.87 9.19 -3.95
CA VAL A 71 1.40 7.80 -3.95
C VAL A 71 1.49 7.20 -2.55
N ARG A 72 1.93 7.99 -1.56
CA ARG A 72 2.16 7.55 -0.18
C ARG A 72 1.04 7.94 0.77
N ASN A 73 -0.03 8.58 0.31
CA ASN A 73 -1.10 9.13 1.14
C ASN A 73 -2.42 8.36 0.96
N TRP A 74 -2.34 7.04 0.99
CA TRP A 74 -3.52 6.18 1.02
C TRP A 74 -4.16 6.15 2.41
N GLN A 75 -5.45 5.81 2.44
CA GLN A 75 -6.21 5.59 3.66
C GLN A 75 -7.22 4.46 3.52
N LEU A 76 -7.50 3.74 4.62
CA LEU A 76 -8.68 2.87 4.70
C LEU A 76 -9.93 3.69 4.99
N VAL A 77 -10.94 3.55 4.15
CA VAL A 77 -12.24 4.21 4.32
C VAL A 77 -13.33 3.14 4.44
N LYS A 78 -14.28 3.35 5.36
CA LYS A 78 -15.40 2.42 5.54
C LYS A 78 -16.25 2.37 4.27
N LEU A 79 -16.66 1.19 3.87
CA LEU A 79 -17.67 1.01 2.85
C LEU A 79 -19.01 1.48 3.43
N SER A 80 -19.57 2.54 2.88
CA SER A 80 -20.91 2.99 3.23
C SER A 80 -21.92 2.03 2.61
N HIS A 81 -22.78 1.42 3.44
CA HIS A 81 -24.00 0.82 2.94
C HIS A 81 -24.93 1.95 2.50
N LYS A 82 -25.11 2.11 1.18
CA LYS A 82 -26.27 2.86 0.69
C LYS A 82 -27.47 1.95 0.88
N ILE A 83 -28.27 2.23 1.89
CA ILE A 83 -29.63 1.72 1.99
C ILE A 83 -30.41 2.50 0.92
N ASN A 84 -30.74 1.85 -0.19
CA ASN A 84 -31.76 2.33 -1.12
C ASN A 84 -33.13 1.88 -0.61
#